data_AF-A0A355AP91-F1
#
_entry.id   AF-A0A355AP91-F1
#
_cell.length_a   1.000
_cell.length_b   1.000
_cell.length_c   1.000
_cell.angle_alpha   90.00
_cell.angle_beta   90.00
_cell.angle_gamma   90.00
#
_symmetry.space_group_name_H-M   'P 1'
#
loop_
_entity.id
_entity.type
_entity.pdbx_description
1 polymer ?
#
loop_
_entity_poly.entity_id
_entity_poly.type
_entity_poly.pdbx_seq_one_letter_code
_entity_poly.pdbx_strand_id
1 'polypeptide(L)'
;MVDGSLTYGSGAEADPWEIRVDTLVYVLPREGQNQKGQISGQLSYAGDAIEVSGALGSLNGLVSDQLAPVNLTFVGNGVSGSVSGAVNNLRTASNADLYLEVSTGRLERNLTDLLPGLPWQNDAIFSGTVNATGHLVGSPGRDLRLESVRLSTTAQPLNFTAQGDLDLVPANVRRHRSIGELRLQMKNQSLQELAALMSLDVLTDVRVSGQGILSGQPGDFHLGQIMLIGESPRLGIQLTGNVSHLGLADGPDLALNIEATSDKLTELLRQFKLEVPLSGSAQVTGALHGNYKGYRLSDLSASFDTTDLTLEGTGQFDLLQNSFEGQFGFTARTGSVRSLADSLGRQFPVDATARANGVLTCANSSCGIEIVNVAINSPQLEVSGSGRVDGLDEQLQLALNFEGHTEDIAVLAQAWGIQWPIPPQLGASVTGWFDFDGNEARLSGLVGQISGDGLSGRFTGSLINLMHTPRPMWDLNLDVAELGRLIEHYGGPGDYHEPAQIQLQVRPSSKRALPLRVQGELLTKSLAAQFAGEFETFDDKTGFSASFVLTAEGPHELRQITGVGLPPMGRLQVTGEFSRATDTHESIKGSVNLQSEKLGQLTAEGVWGEQWKIGS
;
A
#
# COMPACT_ATOMS: atom_id res chain seq x y z
N MET A 1 -23.17 -68.34 29.54
CA MET A 1 -23.41 -67.54 28.33
C MET A 1 -24.89 -67.22 28.31
N VAL A 2 -25.26 -65.95 28.42
CA VAL A 2 -26.61 -65.52 28.08
C VAL A 2 -26.45 -64.88 26.70
N ASP A 3 -26.82 -65.60 25.64
CA ASP A 3 -26.99 -64.99 24.32
C ASP A 3 -28.34 -64.29 24.33
N GLY A 4 -28.32 -62.97 24.38
CA GLY A 4 -29.52 -62.15 24.34
C GLY A 4 -29.14 -60.69 24.12
N SER A 5 -29.88 -60.01 23.23
CA SER A 5 -29.71 -58.57 23.04
C SER A 5 -30.34 -57.84 24.23
N LEU A 6 -29.52 -57.23 25.08
CA LEU A 6 -30.00 -56.28 26.08
C LEU A 6 -29.94 -54.89 25.45
N THR A 7 -31.11 -54.37 25.08
CA THR A 7 -31.27 -52.98 24.63
C THR A 7 -31.57 -52.12 25.86
N TYR A 8 -30.63 -51.26 26.24
CA TYR A 8 -30.85 -50.24 27.27
C TYR A 8 -31.14 -48.90 26.56
N GLY A 9 -32.36 -48.40 26.72
CA GLY A 9 -32.73 -47.02 26.41
C GLY A 9 -32.93 -46.24 27.70
N SER A 10 -32.51 -44.97 27.75
CA SER A 10 -32.60 -44.11 28.95
C SER A 10 -34.03 -43.77 29.38
N GLY A 11 -35.05 -44.15 28.60
CA GLY A 11 -36.46 -43.96 28.94
C GLY A 11 -36.97 -42.52 28.83
N ALA A 12 -36.18 -41.60 28.28
CA ALA A 12 -36.60 -40.23 27.96
C ALA A 12 -36.81 -40.08 26.44
N GLU A 13 -37.92 -39.45 26.02
CA GLU A 13 -38.40 -39.36 24.63
C GLU A 13 -37.51 -38.57 23.64
N ALA A 14 -36.27 -38.22 23.99
CA ALA A 14 -35.39 -37.45 23.11
C ALA A 14 -33.88 -37.60 23.38
N ASP A 15 -33.39 -38.77 23.80
CA ASP A 15 -31.94 -38.99 23.90
C ASP A 15 -31.35 -39.62 22.63
N PRO A 16 -30.24 -39.08 22.08
CA PRO A 16 -29.61 -39.57 20.85
C PRO A 16 -28.78 -40.87 20.99
N TRP A 17 -28.89 -41.60 22.10
CA TRP A 17 -28.02 -42.77 22.40
C TRP A 17 -28.86 -44.05 22.58
N GLU A 18 -28.53 -45.13 21.85
CA GLU A 18 -29.09 -46.48 22.01
C GLU A 18 -27.95 -47.49 22.18
N ILE A 19 -27.90 -48.27 23.27
CA ILE A 19 -26.89 -49.33 23.44
C ILE A 19 -27.53 -50.68 23.12
N ARG A 20 -27.02 -51.36 22.08
CA ARG A 20 -27.36 -52.74 21.72
C ARG A 20 -26.21 -53.67 22.07
N VAL A 21 -26.37 -54.45 23.13
CA VAL A 21 -25.33 -55.42 23.48
C VAL A 21 -25.62 -56.74 22.77
N ASP A 22 -24.86 -57.06 21.72
CA ASP A 22 -25.06 -58.30 20.94
C ASP A 22 -24.61 -59.55 21.70
N THR A 23 -23.57 -59.45 22.54
CA THR A 23 -23.06 -60.56 23.34
C THR A 23 -22.44 -60.06 24.65
N LEU A 24 -23.09 -60.34 25.78
CA LEU A 24 -22.55 -60.08 27.11
C LEU A 24 -22.10 -61.40 27.75
N VAL A 25 -20.80 -61.68 27.71
CA VAL A 25 -20.24 -62.93 28.25
C VAL A 25 -19.73 -62.68 29.65
N TYR A 26 -20.55 -63.02 30.64
CA TYR A 26 -20.09 -63.26 32.00
C TYR A 26 -19.75 -64.75 32.17
N VAL A 27 -18.46 -65.04 32.32
CA VAL A 27 -17.98 -66.37 32.66
C VAL A 27 -18.08 -66.52 34.18
N LEU A 28 -19.10 -67.24 34.66
CA LEU A 28 -19.26 -67.65 36.05
C LEU A 28 -18.36 -68.87 36.32
N PRO A 29 -17.35 -68.82 37.19
CA PRO A 29 -16.59 -69.99 37.57
C PRO A 29 -17.11 -70.63 38.87
N ARG A 30 -16.73 -71.89 39.07
CA ARG A 30 -16.76 -72.57 40.38
C ARG A 30 -15.82 -71.87 41.37
N GLU A 31 -16.09 -71.99 42.67
CA GLU A 31 -15.40 -71.30 43.77
C GLU A 31 -13.88 -71.16 43.59
N GLY A 32 -13.36 -69.94 43.77
CA GLY A 32 -11.92 -69.66 43.88
C GLY A 32 -11.22 -69.04 42.66
N GLN A 33 -11.91 -68.73 41.56
CA GLN A 33 -11.30 -68.06 40.40
C GLN A 33 -11.75 -66.59 40.24
N ASN A 34 -10.80 -65.74 39.84
CA ASN A 34 -11.04 -64.33 39.49
C ASN A 34 -12.00 -64.24 38.30
N GLN A 35 -13.19 -63.71 38.54
CA GLN A 35 -14.22 -63.50 37.53
C GLN A 35 -13.81 -62.32 36.63
N LYS A 36 -13.95 -62.41 35.31
CA LYS A 36 -13.76 -61.28 34.37
C LYS A 36 -14.98 -61.20 33.44
N GLY A 37 -15.63 -60.05 33.38
CA GLY A 37 -16.70 -59.79 32.43
C GLY A 37 -16.14 -59.39 31.07
N GLN A 38 -16.71 -59.92 29.99
CA GLN A 38 -16.43 -59.49 28.63
C GLN A 38 -17.71 -58.97 27.98
N ILE A 39 -17.58 -57.88 27.20
CA ILE A 39 -18.65 -57.31 26.39
C ILE A 39 -18.24 -57.33 24.92
N SER A 40 -19.21 -57.60 24.06
CA SER A 40 -19.17 -57.35 22.63
C SER A 40 -20.55 -56.87 22.21
N GLY A 41 -20.65 -55.76 21.50
CA GLY A 41 -21.94 -55.22 21.06
C GLY A 41 -21.79 -53.96 20.22
N GLN A 42 -22.91 -53.31 19.96
CA GLN A 42 -23.02 -52.08 19.19
C GLN A 42 -23.63 -50.95 20.02
N LEU A 43 -22.92 -49.84 20.15
CA LEU A 43 -23.45 -48.58 20.61
C LEU A 43 -23.95 -47.80 19.39
N SER A 44 -25.21 -47.40 19.38
CA SER A 44 -25.73 -46.46 18.39
C SER A 44 -25.81 -45.05 18.98
N TYR A 45 -25.28 -44.07 18.24
CA TYR A 45 -25.40 -42.65 18.55
C TYR A 45 -25.96 -41.93 17.33
N ALA A 46 -27.04 -41.17 17.49
CA ALA A 46 -27.72 -40.42 16.43
C ALA A 46 -28.04 -41.25 15.16
N GLY A 47 -28.24 -42.56 15.30
CA GLY A 47 -28.51 -43.50 14.19
C GLY A 47 -27.27 -44.17 13.59
N ASP A 48 -26.06 -43.77 13.99
CA ASP A 48 -24.80 -44.39 13.56
C ASP A 48 -24.37 -45.50 14.52
N ALA A 49 -23.87 -46.63 14.01
CA ALA A 49 -23.46 -47.79 14.82
C ALA A 49 -21.94 -47.79 15.07
N ILE A 50 -21.57 -48.02 16.33
CA ILE A 50 -20.20 -48.13 16.85
C ILE A 50 -20.05 -49.49 17.51
N GLU A 51 -19.19 -50.36 16.98
CA GLU A 51 -18.88 -51.63 17.63
C GLU A 51 -18.05 -51.37 18.89
N VAL A 52 -18.42 -52.01 20.00
CA VAL A 52 -17.74 -51.92 21.30
C VAL A 52 -17.42 -53.33 21.78
N SER A 53 -16.16 -53.60 22.09
CA SER A 53 -15.73 -54.89 22.63
C SER A 53 -14.64 -54.73 23.68
N GLY A 54 -14.56 -55.65 24.64
CA GLY A 54 -13.50 -55.63 25.66
C GLY A 54 -13.90 -56.21 27.01
N ALA A 55 -13.13 -55.89 28.04
CA ALA A 55 -13.34 -56.34 29.41
C ALA A 55 -14.09 -55.28 30.24
N LEU A 56 -15.18 -55.70 30.90
CA LEU A 56 -15.95 -54.92 31.88
C LEU A 56 -15.63 -55.42 33.29
N GLY A 57 -14.38 -55.25 33.73
CA GLY A 57 -13.97 -55.49 35.12
C GLY A 57 -14.22 -56.90 35.68
N SER A 58 -13.88 -57.07 36.96
CA SER A 58 -14.19 -58.30 37.70
C SER A 58 -15.57 -58.23 38.37
N LEU A 59 -16.38 -59.29 38.25
CA LEU A 59 -17.62 -59.44 39.01
C LEU A 59 -17.39 -59.52 40.54
N ASN A 60 -16.22 -59.96 41.01
CA ASN A 60 -15.86 -59.87 42.43
C ASN A 60 -15.83 -58.40 42.89
N GLY A 61 -15.43 -57.50 41.99
CA GLY A 61 -15.46 -56.07 42.21
C GLY A 61 -16.89 -55.53 42.40
N LEU A 62 -17.93 -56.08 41.76
CA LEU A 62 -19.32 -55.65 41.97
C LEU A 62 -19.84 -55.88 43.40
N VAL A 63 -19.24 -56.84 44.11
CA VAL A 63 -19.48 -57.05 45.56
C VAL A 63 -18.75 -55.97 46.38
N SER A 64 -17.57 -55.57 45.93
CA SER A 64 -16.74 -54.48 46.50
C SER A 64 -17.04 -53.09 45.92
N ASP A 65 -18.17 -52.93 45.23
CA ASP A 65 -18.62 -51.69 44.59
C ASP A 65 -17.64 -51.09 43.54
N GLN A 66 -16.85 -51.92 42.86
CA GLN A 66 -15.80 -51.53 41.90
C GLN A 66 -15.85 -52.36 40.59
N LEU A 67 -15.62 -51.72 39.45
CA LEU A 67 -15.35 -52.35 38.16
C LEU A 67 -13.91 -52.04 37.75
N ALA A 68 -13.01 -53.02 37.89
CA ALA A 68 -11.61 -52.91 37.47
C ALA A 68 -11.04 -54.28 37.01
N PRO A 69 -10.17 -54.32 35.99
CA PRO A 69 -9.93 -53.26 35.02
C PRO A 69 -11.09 -53.19 34.01
N VAL A 70 -11.59 -51.99 33.74
CA VAL A 70 -12.34 -51.69 32.51
C VAL A 70 -11.31 -51.56 31.40
N ASN A 71 -11.50 -52.24 30.28
CA ASN A 71 -10.68 -52.08 29.08
C ASN A 71 -11.55 -52.36 27.86
N LEU A 72 -12.05 -51.30 27.23
CA LEU A 72 -12.96 -51.34 26.10
C LEU A 72 -12.27 -50.78 24.88
N THR A 73 -12.52 -51.36 23.72
CA THR A 73 -12.17 -50.84 22.41
C THR A 73 -13.43 -50.59 21.64
N PHE A 74 -13.50 -49.48 20.92
CA PHE A 74 -14.64 -49.14 20.09
C PHE A 74 -14.20 -48.74 18.68
N VAL A 75 -14.96 -49.15 17.67
CA VAL A 75 -14.70 -48.87 16.25
C VAL A 75 -16.02 -48.72 15.50
N GLY A 76 -16.21 -47.63 14.79
CA GLY A 76 -17.37 -47.41 13.93
C GLY A 76 -17.49 -45.98 13.47
N ASN A 77 -18.17 -45.76 12.33
CA ASN A 77 -18.42 -44.44 11.75
C ASN A 77 -17.17 -43.53 11.64
N GLY A 78 -16.02 -44.10 11.28
CA GLY A 78 -14.77 -43.35 11.18
C GLY A 78 -14.17 -42.88 12.51
N VAL A 79 -14.68 -43.39 13.65
CA VAL A 79 -14.14 -43.23 14.99
C VAL A 79 -13.62 -44.57 15.49
N SER A 80 -12.46 -44.56 16.15
CA SER A 80 -11.89 -45.71 16.83
C SER A 80 -11.27 -45.26 18.16
N GLY A 81 -11.14 -46.14 19.13
CA GLY A 81 -10.55 -45.76 20.40
C GLY A 81 -10.55 -46.84 21.45
N SER A 82 -10.03 -46.49 22.62
CA SER A 82 -10.02 -47.34 23.80
C SER A 82 -10.38 -46.55 25.06
N VAL A 83 -10.96 -47.26 26.03
CA VAL A 83 -11.28 -46.77 27.37
C VAL A 83 -10.70 -47.77 28.35
N SER A 84 -9.83 -47.33 29.25
CA SER A 84 -9.21 -48.22 30.25
C SER A 84 -9.18 -47.60 31.64
N GLY A 85 -9.34 -48.40 32.70
CA GLY A 85 -9.25 -47.89 34.07
C GLY A 85 -10.19 -48.61 35.05
N ALA A 86 -10.83 -47.85 35.93
CA ALA A 86 -11.77 -48.36 36.92
C ALA A 86 -12.99 -47.46 37.10
N VAL A 87 -14.10 -48.06 37.54
CA VAL A 87 -15.27 -47.33 38.05
C VAL A 87 -15.56 -47.82 39.45
N ASN A 88 -15.56 -46.93 40.44
CA ASN A 88 -15.75 -47.25 41.85
C ASN A 88 -17.10 -46.73 42.35
N ASN A 89 -17.54 -47.17 43.53
CA ASN A 89 -18.73 -46.69 44.24
C ASN A 89 -20.05 -46.81 43.45
N LEU A 90 -20.21 -47.86 42.62
CA LEU A 90 -21.30 -48.04 41.66
C LEU A 90 -22.72 -47.96 42.25
N ARG A 91 -22.89 -48.35 43.52
CA ARG A 91 -24.20 -48.43 44.18
C ARG A 91 -24.61 -47.13 44.88
N THR A 92 -23.66 -46.24 45.15
CA THR A 92 -23.88 -45.05 45.99
C THR A 92 -23.66 -43.74 45.24
N ALA A 93 -22.49 -43.59 44.62
CA ALA A 93 -22.11 -42.45 43.80
C ALA A 93 -20.96 -42.90 42.90
N SER A 94 -21.31 -43.47 41.74
CA SER A 94 -20.35 -44.00 40.78
C SER A 94 -19.28 -42.96 40.48
N ASN A 95 -18.02 -43.32 40.69
CA ASN A 95 -16.86 -42.49 40.44
C ASN A 95 -16.01 -43.13 39.34
N ALA A 96 -15.85 -42.43 38.23
CA ALA A 96 -15.01 -42.86 37.12
C ALA A 96 -13.55 -42.51 37.39
N ASP A 97 -12.65 -43.39 36.96
CA ASP A 97 -11.21 -43.18 36.85
C ASP A 97 -10.76 -43.91 35.57
N LEU A 98 -10.99 -43.27 34.42
CA LEU A 98 -10.91 -43.88 33.10
C LEU A 98 -10.02 -43.08 32.15
N TYR A 99 -8.99 -43.72 31.59
CA TYR A 99 -8.20 -43.21 30.49
C TYR A 99 -8.91 -43.45 29.17
N LEU A 100 -8.99 -42.41 28.35
CA LEU A 100 -9.62 -42.40 27.04
C LEU A 100 -8.55 -42.15 25.98
N GLU A 101 -8.60 -42.92 24.90
CA GLU A 101 -7.85 -42.69 23.67
C GLU A 101 -8.83 -42.81 22.51
N VAL A 102 -8.93 -41.77 21.69
CA VAL A 102 -9.90 -41.68 20.59
C VAL A 102 -9.16 -41.20 19.34
N SER A 103 -9.40 -41.85 18.21
CA SER A 103 -8.91 -41.46 16.90
C SER A 103 -10.08 -41.43 15.92
N THR A 104 -10.28 -40.31 15.22
CA THR A 104 -11.30 -40.19 14.18
C THR A 104 -10.70 -39.70 12.88
N GLY A 105 -11.07 -40.33 11.76
CA GLY A 105 -10.59 -39.98 10.41
C GLY A 105 -11.42 -38.91 9.69
N ARG A 106 -12.58 -38.51 10.24
CA ARG A 106 -13.45 -37.43 9.73
C ARG A 106 -14.17 -36.76 10.88
N LEU A 107 -13.71 -35.57 11.26
CA LEU A 107 -14.28 -34.78 12.35
C LEU A 107 -15.58 -34.04 11.96
N GLU A 108 -15.89 -34.02 10.65
CA GLU A 108 -16.96 -33.27 9.96
C GLU A 108 -18.38 -33.44 10.56
N ARG A 109 -18.64 -34.51 11.33
CA ARG A 109 -19.96 -34.72 11.98
C ARG A 109 -19.94 -34.79 13.51
N ASN A 110 -18.81 -35.15 14.12
CA ASN A 110 -18.77 -35.54 15.54
C ASN A 110 -18.46 -34.37 16.51
N LEU A 111 -17.93 -33.24 16.02
CA LEU A 111 -17.58 -32.11 16.88
C LEU A 111 -18.77 -31.20 17.21
N THR A 112 -19.74 -31.08 16.32
CA THR A 112 -20.93 -30.23 16.48
C THR A 112 -21.76 -30.66 17.70
N ASP A 113 -21.73 -31.96 18.00
CA ASP A 113 -22.41 -32.54 19.16
C ASP A 113 -21.62 -32.40 20.47
N LEU A 114 -20.27 -32.38 20.40
CA LEU A 114 -19.39 -32.25 21.58
C LEU A 114 -19.20 -30.79 22.03
N LEU A 115 -19.23 -29.84 21.09
CA LEU A 115 -19.10 -28.40 21.35
C LEU A 115 -20.21 -27.64 20.61
N PRO A 116 -21.48 -27.80 21.02
CA PRO A 116 -22.58 -27.14 20.35
C PRO A 116 -22.43 -25.61 20.45
N GLY A 117 -22.61 -24.96 19.32
CA GLY A 117 -22.63 -23.50 19.20
C GLY A 117 -21.41 -22.89 18.55
N LEU A 118 -20.27 -23.56 18.37
CA LEU A 118 -19.16 -22.99 17.59
C LEU A 118 -19.57 -22.80 16.11
N PRO A 119 -19.09 -21.75 15.41
CA PRO A 119 -19.62 -21.27 14.14
C PRO A 119 -18.95 -22.04 13.00
N TRP A 120 -19.06 -23.36 13.01
CA TRP A 120 -18.42 -24.22 12.01
C TRP A 120 -19.25 -24.21 10.72
N GLN A 121 -19.17 -23.13 9.94
CA GLN A 121 -19.90 -23.03 8.67
C GLN A 121 -19.30 -23.88 7.55
N ASN A 122 -18.10 -24.45 7.75
CA ASN A 122 -17.39 -25.20 6.73
C ASN A 122 -16.74 -26.46 7.32
N ASP A 123 -17.46 -27.59 7.26
CA ASP A 123 -17.02 -28.89 7.81
C ASP A 123 -15.64 -29.31 7.27
N ALA A 124 -15.28 -28.85 6.06
CA ALA A 124 -13.99 -29.08 5.43
C ALA A 124 -12.79 -28.60 6.27
N ILE A 125 -12.97 -27.63 7.19
CA ILE A 125 -11.90 -27.10 8.04
C ILE A 125 -11.32 -28.16 8.97
N PHE A 126 -12.13 -29.16 9.33
CA PHE A 126 -11.75 -30.27 10.17
C PHE A 126 -11.61 -31.59 9.41
N SER A 127 -11.43 -31.50 8.09
CA SER A 127 -11.17 -32.67 7.25
C SER A 127 -9.77 -33.22 7.58
N GLY A 128 -9.71 -34.37 8.24
CA GLY A 128 -8.46 -35.00 8.65
C GLY A 128 -8.60 -35.88 9.87
N THR A 129 -7.46 -36.41 10.32
CA THR A 129 -7.41 -37.26 11.51
C THR A 129 -7.31 -36.42 12.78
N VAL A 130 -8.13 -36.73 13.77
CA VAL A 130 -8.02 -36.19 15.13
C VAL A 130 -7.72 -37.32 16.09
N ASN A 131 -6.66 -37.15 16.87
CA ASN A 131 -6.37 -38.01 18.00
C ASN A 131 -6.61 -37.22 19.28
N ALA A 132 -7.38 -37.79 20.19
CA ALA A 132 -7.69 -37.23 21.49
C ALA A 132 -7.37 -38.24 22.59
N THR A 133 -6.63 -37.82 23.61
CA THR A 133 -6.44 -38.58 24.84
C THR A 133 -6.95 -37.78 26.03
N GLY A 134 -7.47 -38.44 27.06
CA GLY A 134 -7.89 -37.76 28.28
C GLY A 134 -8.09 -38.72 29.45
N HIS A 135 -8.26 -38.16 30.64
CA HIS A 135 -8.45 -38.89 31.89
C HIS A 135 -9.77 -38.46 32.53
N LEU A 136 -10.79 -39.30 32.40
CA LEU A 136 -12.12 -39.07 32.91
C LEU A 136 -12.19 -39.45 34.39
N VAL A 137 -12.39 -38.45 35.25
CA VAL A 137 -12.41 -38.59 36.71
C VAL A 137 -13.69 -37.98 37.28
N GLY A 138 -14.27 -38.59 38.31
CA GLY A 138 -15.39 -38.02 39.07
C GLY A 138 -16.72 -38.72 38.81
N SER A 139 -17.79 -38.14 39.36
CA SER A 139 -19.11 -38.76 39.37
C SER A 139 -20.01 -38.19 38.26
N PRO A 140 -20.60 -39.05 37.39
CA PRO A 140 -21.56 -38.61 36.39
C PRO A 140 -22.68 -37.75 36.99
N GLY A 141 -22.94 -36.58 36.38
CA GLY A 141 -24.00 -35.66 36.81
C GLY A 141 -23.70 -34.80 38.05
N ARG A 142 -22.54 -34.94 38.71
CA ARG A 142 -22.14 -34.10 39.86
C ARG A 142 -20.85 -33.32 39.62
N ASP A 143 -19.76 -34.03 39.33
CA ASP A 143 -18.40 -33.46 39.28
C ASP A 143 -17.48 -34.18 38.28
N LEU A 144 -18.07 -34.81 37.26
CA LEU A 144 -17.32 -35.48 36.19
C LEU A 144 -16.44 -34.47 35.42
N ARG A 145 -15.15 -34.79 35.31
CA ARG A 145 -14.12 -33.99 34.64
C ARG A 145 -13.29 -34.86 33.72
N LEU A 146 -12.80 -34.26 32.65
CA LEU A 146 -11.83 -34.83 31.73
C LEU A 146 -10.53 -34.05 31.89
N GLU A 147 -9.59 -34.65 32.60
CA GLU A 147 -8.27 -34.09 32.87
C GLU A 147 -7.26 -34.53 31.80
N SER A 148 -6.17 -33.78 31.67
CA SER A 148 -5.08 -34.11 30.76
C SER A 148 -5.53 -34.33 29.31
N VAL A 149 -6.54 -33.58 28.86
CA VAL A 149 -6.99 -33.60 27.47
C VAL A 149 -5.81 -33.21 26.60
N ARG A 150 -5.49 -34.06 25.63
CA ARG A 150 -4.60 -33.73 24.51
C ARG A 150 -5.31 -34.07 23.24
N LEU A 151 -5.54 -33.07 22.42
CA LEU A 151 -6.13 -33.21 21.10
C LEU A 151 -5.10 -32.76 20.08
N SER A 152 -4.90 -33.54 19.03
CA SER A 152 -4.04 -33.20 17.90
C SER A 152 -4.83 -33.41 16.61
N THR A 153 -4.89 -32.37 15.79
CA THR A 153 -5.52 -32.44 14.47
C THR A 153 -4.44 -32.47 13.39
N THR A 154 -4.61 -33.36 12.43
CA THR A 154 -3.89 -33.33 11.15
C THR A 154 -4.90 -33.03 10.04
N ALA A 155 -5.61 -31.91 10.17
CA ALA A 155 -6.65 -31.48 9.24
C ALA A 155 -6.11 -30.38 8.32
N GLN A 156 -6.41 -30.46 7.03
CA GLN A 156 -6.21 -29.33 6.12
C GLN A 156 -7.52 -28.54 6.05
N PRO A 157 -7.48 -27.20 6.17
CA PRO A 157 -6.30 -26.33 6.16
C PRO A 157 -5.66 -26.10 7.55
N LEU A 158 -6.26 -26.57 8.66
CA LEU A 158 -5.84 -26.24 10.03
C LEU A 158 -5.27 -27.40 10.86
N ASN A 159 -3.96 -27.38 11.10
CA ASN A 159 -3.30 -28.26 12.08
C ASN A 159 -3.06 -27.54 13.41
N PHE A 160 -3.63 -28.07 14.48
CA PHE A 160 -3.41 -27.56 15.83
C PHE A 160 -3.35 -28.68 16.87
N THR A 161 -2.73 -28.38 18.00
CA THR A 161 -2.80 -29.18 19.22
C THR A 161 -3.54 -28.39 20.29
N ALA A 162 -4.44 -29.04 21.03
CA ALA A 162 -5.11 -28.48 22.18
C ALA A 162 -4.77 -29.30 23.43
N GLN A 163 -4.44 -28.64 24.53
CA GLN A 163 -4.17 -29.32 25.80
C GLN A 163 -4.81 -28.58 26.97
N GLY A 164 -5.49 -29.31 27.86
CA GLY A 164 -6.06 -28.73 29.08
C GLY A 164 -6.98 -29.68 29.81
N ASP A 165 -7.80 -29.12 30.69
CA ASP A 165 -8.78 -29.85 31.49
C ASP A 165 -10.18 -29.32 31.20
N LEU A 166 -11.13 -30.24 31.05
CA LEU A 166 -12.53 -29.94 30.77
C LEU A 166 -13.42 -30.48 31.88
N ASP A 167 -14.20 -29.63 32.53
CA ASP A 167 -15.34 -30.06 33.32
C ASP A 167 -16.40 -30.62 32.35
N LEU A 168 -17.03 -31.75 32.68
CA LEU A 168 -18.09 -32.40 31.88
C LEU A 168 -19.48 -32.45 32.55
N VAL A 169 -19.68 -31.81 33.71
CA VAL A 169 -21.01 -31.58 34.31
C VAL A 169 -22.03 -30.95 33.32
N PRO A 170 -23.25 -31.51 33.18
CA PRO A 170 -24.27 -31.02 32.24
C PRO A 170 -24.67 -29.54 32.44
N ALA A 171 -24.94 -28.85 31.34
CA ALA A 171 -25.32 -27.42 31.32
C ALA A 171 -26.50 -27.08 32.25
N ASN A 172 -27.45 -28.01 32.42
CA ASN A 172 -28.65 -27.86 33.25
C ASN A 172 -28.32 -27.69 34.75
N VAL A 173 -27.15 -28.16 35.18
CA VAL A 173 -26.61 -28.04 36.55
C VAL A 173 -25.65 -26.85 36.66
N ARG A 174 -25.01 -26.47 35.56
CA ARG A 174 -24.08 -25.33 35.45
C ARG A 174 -24.79 -24.03 35.09
N ARG A 175 -25.44 -23.39 36.05
CA ARG A 175 -25.71 -21.95 35.87
C ARG A 175 -24.38 -21.20 36.04
N HIS A 176 -23.74 -20.83 34.93
CA HIS A 176 -22.59 -19.89 34.81
C HIS A 176 -21.17 -20.41 35.15
N ARG A 177 -20.83 -21.70 34.91
CA ARG A 177 -19.45 -22.20 35.06
C ARG A 177 -18.82 -22.56 33.71
N SER A 178 -17.59 -22.10 33.49
CA SER A 178 -16.74 -22.44 32.32
C SER A 178 -16.55 -23.96 32.21
N ILE A 179 -16.49 -24.49 30.98
CA ILE A 179 -16.12 -25.88 30.71
C ILE A 179 -14.64 -26.12 31.04
N GLY A 180 -13.80 -25.09 31.11
CA GLY A 180 -12.36 -25.23 31.36
C GLY A 180 -11.53 -24.37 30.43
N GLU A 181 -10.21 -24.56 30.46
CA GLU A 181 -9.25 -23.87 29.60
C GLU A 181 -8.49 -24.90 28.76
N LEU A 182 -8.48 -24.71 27.43
CA LEU A 182 -7.70 -25.48 26.48
C LEU A 182 -6.64 -24.57 25.85
N ARG A 183 -5.37 -24.91 26.07
CA ARG A 183 -4.25 -24.24 25.40
C ARG A 183 -4.14 -24.77 23.98
N LEU A 184 -4.37 -23.89 23.02
CA LEU A 184 -4.22 -24.15 21.60
C LEU A 184 -2.80 -23.78 21.16
N GLN A 185 -2.20 -24.62 20.32
CA GLN A 185 -0.95 -24.34 19.62
C GLN A 185 -1.11 -24.72 18.16
N MET A 186 -0.63 -23.85 17.27
CA MET A 186 -0.59 -24.10 15.84
C MET A 186 0.81 -23.83 15.31
N LYS A 187 1.21 -24.57 14.28
CA LYS A 187 2.52 -24.40 13.65
C LYS A 187 2.38 -24.39 12.14
N ASN A 188 3.07 -23.44 11.52
CA ASN A 188 3.22 -23.38 10.08
C ASN A 188 1.87 -23.47 9.36
N GLN A 189 0.93 -22.58 9.68
CA GLN A 189 -0.41 -22.46 9.07
C GLN A 189 -0.44 -21.31 8.06
N SER A 190 -1.28 -21.37 7.03
CA SER A 190 -1.41 -20.25 6.09
C SER A 190 -2.19 -19.10 6.75
N LEU A 191 -1.61 -17.89 6.76
CA LEU A 191 -2.33 -16.70 7.20
C LEU A 191 -3.55 -16.43 6.31
N GLN A 192 -3.44 -16.67 5.01
CA GLN A 192 -4.53 -16.49 4.06
C GLN A 192 -5.71 -17.43 4.38
N GLU A 193 -5.43 -18.69 4.70
CA GLU A 193 -6.48 -19.65 5.09
C GLU A 193 -7.13 -19.25 6.41
N LEU A 194 -6.35 -18.79 7.39
CA LEU A 194 -6.85 -18.29 8.67
C LEU A 194 -7.70 -17.03 8.53
N ALA A 195 -7.28 -16.08 7.69
CA ALA A 195 -8.02 -14.84 7.43
C ALA A 195 -9.34 -15.12 6.70
N ALA A 196 -9.34 -16.08 5.76
CA ALA A 196 -10.53 -16.49 5.03
C ALA A 196 -11.64 -17.02 5.95
N LEU A 197 -11.29 -17.66 7.08
CA LEU A 197 -12.26 -18.10 8.10
C LEU A 197 -13.05 -16.94 8.72
N MET A 198 -12.47 -15.74 8.68
CA MET A 198 -13.05 -14.51 9.21
C MET A 198 -13.61 -13.62 8.10
N SER A 199 -13.73 -14.15 6.87
CA SER A 199 -14.12 -13.40 5.66
C SER A 199 -13.20 -12.21 5.35
N LEU A 200 -11.92 -12.33 5.71
CA LEU A 200 -10.88 -11.36 5.38
C LEU A 200 -10.05 -11.90 4.21
N ASP A 201 -9.89 -11.08 3.17
CA ASP A 201 -8.99 -11.40 2.05
C ASP A 201 -7.61 -10.79 2.33
N VAL A 202 -6.60 -11.65 2.40
CA VAL A 202 -5.22 -11.25 2.68
C VAL A 202 -4.35 -11.78 1.56
N LEU A 203 -3.79 -10.87 0.77
CA LEU A 203 -2.97 -11.19 -0.40
C LEU A 203 -1.55 -11.68 -0.05
N THR A 204 -1.24 -12.03 1.22
CA THR A 204 0.10 -12.41 1.67
C THR A 204 0.27 -13.91 1.91
N ASP A 205 1.30 -14.52 1.31
CA ASP A 205 1.69 -15.91 1.58
C ASP A 205 2.66 -15.94 2.77
N VAL A 206 2.09 -15.82 3.97
CA VAL A 206 2.82 -15.86 5.24
C VAL A 206 2.40 -17.11 6.01
N ARG A 207 3.39 -17.86 6.51
CA ARG A 207 3.16 -18.99 7.39
C ARG A 207 3.21 -18.53 8.84
N VAL A 208 2.15 -18.78 9.59
CA VAL A 208 2.02 -18.37 10.99
C VAL A 208 2.12 -19.56 11.93
N SER A 209 2.71 -19.32 13.08
CA SER A 209 2.72 -20.23 14.23
C SER A 209 2.31 -19.45 15.47
N GLY A 210 1.66 -20.10 16.41
CA GLY A 210 1.19 -19.37 17.57
C GLY A 210 0.43 -20.20 18.58
N GLN A 211 -0.09 -19.50 19.57
CA GLN A 211 -0.82 -20.09 20.68
C GLN A 211 -2.00 -19.22 21.11
N GLY A 212 -2.93 -19.81 21.84
CA GLY A 212 -4.05 -19.13 22.49
C GLY A 212 -4.70 -20.02 23.55
N ILE A 213 -5.63 -19.46 24.31
CA ILE A 213 -6.40 -20.18 25.33
C ILE A 213 -7.86 -20.12 24.97
N LEU A 214 -8.44 -21.27 24.65
CA LEU A 214 -9.87 -21.44 24.44
C LEU A 214 -10.54 -21.73 25.78
N SER A 215 -11.54 -20.93 26.12
CA SER A 215 -12.34 -21.12 27.34
C SER A 215 -13.76 -20.61 27.13
N GLY A 216 -14.65 -20.84 28.10
CA GLY A 216 -16.03 -20.39 28.04
C GLY A 216 -17.02 -21.54 28.24
N GLN A 217 -18.21 -21.40 27.66
CA GLN A 217 -19.33 -22.32 27.83
C GLN A 217 -19.90 -22.73 26.47
N PRO A 218 -20.67 -23.84 26.37
CA PRO A 218 -21.28 -24.23 25.11
C PRO A 218 -22.17 -23.08 24.61
N GLY A 219 -22.03 -22.70 23.33
CA GLY A 219 -22.69 -21.53 22.75
C GLY A 219 -21.99 -20.18 22.90
N ASP A 220 -20.98 -20.06 23.79
CA ASP A 220 -20.25 -18.79 24.00
C ASP A 220 -18.80 -19.07 24.45
N PHE A 221 -17.96 -19.33 23.45
CA PHE A 221 -16.52 -19.52 23.65
C PHE A 221 -15.74 -18.24 23.36
N HIS A 222 -14.62 -18.10 24.06
CA HIS A 222 -13.63 -17.06 23.84
C HIS A 222 -12.25 -17.68 23.67
N LEU A 223 -11.48 -17.12 22.73
CA LEU A 223 -10.08 -17.41 22.51
C LEU A 223 -9.27 -16.21 23.00
N GLY A 224 -8.67 -16.34 24.18
CA GLY A 224 -7.84 -15.31 24.79
C GLY A 224 -6.35 -15.57 24.59
N GLN A 225 -5.52 -14.56 24.92
CA GLN A 225 -4.06 -14.65 24.89
C GLN A 225 -3.51 -15.15 23.56
N ILE A 226 -4.16 -14.72 22.46
CA ILE A 226 -3.71 -15.05 21.11
C ILE A 226 -2.34 -14.40 20.93
N MET A 227 -1.39 -15.20 20.45
CA MET A 227 -0.10 -14.74 19.96
C MET A 227 0.23 -15.55 18.72
N LEU A 228 0.08 -14.94 17.55
CA LEU A 228 0.46 -15.50 16.27
C LEU A 228 1.67 -14.74 15.73
N ILE A 229 2.67 -15.48 15.27
CA ILE A 229 3.89 -14.95 14.66
C ILE A 229 3.98 -15.58 13.28
N GLY A 230 3.99 -14.72 12.26
CA GLY A 230 4.16 -15.05 10.86
C GLY A 230 5.49 -14.54 10.35
N GLU A 231 6.24 -15.40 9.68
CA GLU A 231 7.51 -15.03 9.05
C GLU A 231 7.51 -15.50 7.60
N SER A 232 7.86 -14.59 6.71
CA SER A 232 8.29 -14.86 5.33
C SER A 232 9.67 -14.24 5.12
N PRO A 233 10.36 -14.52 4.00
CA PRO A 233 11.69 -13.97 3.75
C PRO A 233 11.81 -12.44 3.85
N ARG A 234 10.70 -11.70 3.73
CA ARG A 234 10.68 -10.23 3.68
C ARG A 234 9.58 -9.57 4.52
N LEU A 235 8.77 -10.37 5.22
CA LEU A 235 7.61 -9.87 5.96
C LEU A 235 7.49 -10.63 7.28
N GLY A 236 7.62 -9.91 8.39
CA GLY A 236 7.26 -10.37 9.73
C GLY A 236 5.89 -9.83 10.11
N ILE A 237 5.04 -10.67 10.68
CA ILE A 237 3.72 -10.28 11.20
C ILE A 237 3.56 -10.86 12.60
N GLN A 238 3.09 -10.07 13.54
CA GLN A 238 2.68 -10.50 14.86
C GLN A 238 1.25 -10.04 15.12
N LEU A 239 0.41 -10.98 15.56
CA LEU A 239 -0.97 -10.72 15.96
C LEU A 239 -1.13 -11.10 17.43
N THR A 240 -1.63 -10.18 18.24
CA THR A 240 -1.88 -10.44 19.66
C THR A 240 -3.28 -9.98 20.06
N GLY A 241 -3.95 -10.69 20.97
CA GLY A 241 -5.24 -10.23 21.48
C GLY A 241 -6.21 -11.35 21.84
N ASN A 242 -7.48 -11.13 21.55
CA ASN A 242 -8.56 -12.05 21.87
C ASN A 242 -9.66 -12.05 20.80
N VAL A 243 -10.38 -13.17 20.76
CA VAL A 243 -11.62 -13.33 20.00
C VAL A 243 -12.69 -13.81 20.98
N SER A 244 -13.80 -13.10 21.05
CA SER A 244 -14.94 -13.42 21.91
C SER A 244 -16.14 -13.85 21.08
N HIS A 245 -17.14 -14.43 21.75
CA HIS A 245 -18.43 -14.75 21.14
C HIS A 245 -18.34 -15.65 19.91
N LEU A 246 -17.36 -16.57 19.91
CA LEU A 246 -17.16 -17.52 18.81
C LEU A 246 -18.48 -18.22 18.45
N GLY A 247 -19.34 -18.52 19.42
CA GLY A 247 -20.53 -19.32 19.19
C GLY A 247 -21.86 -18.60 18.91
N LEU A 248 -21.84 -17.28 18.73
CA LEU A 248 -23.08 -16.52 18.48
C LEU A 248 -23.43 -16.51 16.99
N ALA A 249 -24.74 -16.44 16.69
CA ALA A 249 -25.24 -16.26 15.32
C ALA A 249 -24.74 -14.96 14.66
N ASP A 250 -24.35 -13.98 15.50
CA ASP A 250 -23.70 -12.73 15.13
C ASP A 250 -22.17 -12.87 14.94
N GLY A 251 -21.62 -14.08 14.78
CA GLY A 251 -20.21 -14.29 14.49
C GLY A 251 -19.24 -13.86 15.61
N PRO A 252 -17.93 -14.10 15.42
CA PRO A 252 -16.92 -13.77 16.41
C PRO A 252 -16.63 -12.27 16.48
N ASP A 253 -16.47 -11.76 17.70
CA ASP A 253 -15.96 -10.41 17.97
C ASP A 253 -14.44 -10.47 18.11
N LEU A 254 -13.72 -9.75 17.25
CA LEU A 254 -12.27 -9.65 17.22
C LEU A 254 -11.79 -8.42 17.99
N ALA A 255 -10.69 -8.59 18.72
CA ALA A 255 -9.88 -7.51 19.26
C ALA A 255 -8.40 -7.93 19.19
N LEU A 256 -7.75 -7.60 18.06
CA LEU A 256 -6.39 -8.02 17.74
C LEU A 256 -5.50 -6.81 17.49
N ASN A 257 -4.36 -6.73 18.16
CA ASN A 257 -3.27 -5.84 17.80
C ASN A 257 -2.42 -6.50 16.71
N ILE A 258 -2.07 -5.71 15.70
CA ILE A 258 -1.27 -6.09 14.55
C ILE A 258 0.05 -5.34 14.64
N GLU A 259 1.15 -6.06 14.46
CA GLU A 259 2.47 -5.50 14.20
C GLU A 259 3.04 -6.19 12.97
N ALA A 260 3.48 -5.43 11.97
CA ALA A 260 4.08 -5.96 10.76
C ALA A 260 5.37 -5.20 10.45
N THR A 261 6.39 -5.94 10.01
CA THR A 261 7.70 -5.40 9.65
C THR A 261 8.16 -5.94 8.30
N SER A 262 8.82 -5.12 7.50
CA SER A 262 9.38 -5.53 6.20
C SER A 262 10.63 -4.74 5.86
N ASP A 263 11.50 -5.33 5.03
CA ASP A 263 12.64 -4.66 4.40
C ASP A 263 12.28 -3.99 3.06
N LYS A 264 10.99 -4.05 2.66
CA LYS A 264 10.45 -3.45 1.45
C LYS A 264 9.04 -2.92 1.63
N LEU A 265 8.83 -1.64 1.33
CA LEU A 265 7.51 -1.03 1.39
C LEU A 265 6.47 -1.74 0.50
N THR A 266 6.89 -2.22 -0.67
CA THR A 266 5.99 -2.96 -1.59
C THR A 266 5.35 -4.19 -0.94
N GLU A 267 6.04 -4.91 -0.05
CA GLU A 267 5.46 -6.09 0.59
C GLU A 267 4.27 -5.72 1.50
N LEU A 268 4.34 -4.56 2.15
CA LEU A 268 3.26 -4.00 2.98
C LEU A 268 2.19 -3.24 2.21
N LEU A 269 2.43 -2.91 0.94
CA LEU A 269 1.47 -2.22 0.08
C LEU A 269 0.81 -3.15 -0.94
N ARG A 270 1.21 -4.43 -0.97
CA ARG A 270 0.72 -5.41 -1.93
C ARG A 270 -0.78 -5.65 -1.84
N GLN A 271 -1.39 -5.53 -0.65
CA GLN A 271 -2.84 -5.60 -0.49
C GLN A 271 -3.58 -4.48 -1.23
N PHE A 272 -2.92 -3.34 -1.46
CA PHE A 272 -3.44 -2.21 -2.21
C PHE A 272 -3.02 -2.24 -3.69
N LYS A 273 -2.33 -3.30 -4.15
CA LYS A 273 -1.79 -3.42 -5.51
C LYS A 273 -0.83 -2.28 -5.90
N LEU A 274 -0.20 -1.66 -4.92
CA LEU A 274 0.76 -0.59 -5.13
C LEU A 274 2.19 -1.15 -5.14
N GLU A 275 2.94 -0.81 -6.19
CA GLU A 275 4.36 -1.13 -6.30
C GLU A 275 5.21 0.12 -6.06
N VAL A 276 6.06 0.05 -5.04
CA VAL A 276 7.03 1.11 -4.72
C VAL A 276 8.43 0.50 -4.69
N PRO A 277 9.29 0.78 -5.70
CA PRO A 277 10.58 0.12 -5.86
C PRO A 277 11.65 0.67 -4.89
N LEU A 278 11.29 0.92 -3.63
CA LEU A 278 12.18 1.38 -2.58
C LEU A 278 12.41 0.26 -1.56
N SER A 279 13.68 0.05 -1.20
CA SER A 279 14.08 -0.87 -0.12
C SER A 279 14.41 -0.06 1.13
N GLY A 280 14.00 -0.58 2.30
CA GLY A 280 14.18 0.10 3.58
C GLY A 280 13.38 -0.57 4.69
N SER A 281 13.47 -0.03 5.91
CA SER A 281 12.78 -0.60 7.06
C SER A 281 11.35 -0.06 7.12
N ALA A 282 10.36 -0.93 6.93
CA ALA A 282 8.96 -0.61 7.06
C ALA A 282 8.37 -1.26 8.33
N GLN A 283 7.59 -0.51 9.10
CA GLN A 283 6.87 -0.99 10.27
C GLN A 283 5.45 -0.46 10.25
N VAL A 284 4.49 -1.34 10.56
CA VAL A 284 3.07 -1.00 10.70
C VAL A 284 2.56 -1.57 12.01
N THR A 285 1.85 -0.76 12.78
CA THR A 285 1.10 -1.20 13.96
C THR A 285 -0.35 -0.75 13.85
N GLY A 286 -1.27 -1.50 14.45
CA GLY A 286 -2.68 -1.12 14.47
C GLY A 286 -3.52 -2.08 15.31
N ALA A 287 -4.79 -1.75 15.48
CA ALA A 287 -5.75 -2.56 16.23
C ALA A 287 -6.96 -2.90 15.35
N LEU A 288 -7.22 -4.19 15.15
CA LEU A 288 -8.35 -4.72 14.43
C LEU A 288 -9.47 -5.10 15.41
N HIS A 289 -10.59 -4.39 15.30
CA HIS A 289 -11.79 -4.60 16.12
C HIS A 289 -13.02 -4.81 15.26
N GLY A 290 -13.92 -5.70 15.65
CA GLY A 290 -15.23 -5.83 14.99
C GLY A 290 -15.66 -7.27 14.80
N ASN A 291 -16.63 -7.48 13.92
CA ASN A 291 -17.25 -8.79 13.68
C ASN A 291 -17.75 -8.90 12.23
N TYR A 292 -18.54 -9.93 11.95
CA TYR A 292 -19.07 -10.21 10.61
C TYR A 292 -19.87 -9.05 9.96
N LYS A 293 -20.38 -8.09 10.75
CA LYS A 293 -21.06 -6.89 10.22
C LYS A 293 -20.06 -5.85 9.68
N GLY A 294 -18.82 -5.89 10.15
CA GLY A 294 -17.76 -4.97 9.76
C GLY A 294 -16.61 -5.00 10.75
N TYR A 295 -15.41 -4.82 10.22
CA TYR A 295 -14.18 -4.66 10.98
C TYR A 295 -13.68 -3.23 10.89
N ARG A 296 -12.95 -2.79 11.90
CA ARG A 296 -12.28 -1.49 11.99
C ARG A 296 -10.83 -1.73 12.32
N LEU A 297 -9.94 -1.21 11.50
CA LEU A 297 -8.53 -1.05 11.77
C LEU A 297 -8.31 0.37 12.33
N SER A 298 -8.18 0.48 13.65
CA SER A 298 -7.91 1.73 14.36
C SER A 298 -6.46 1.81 14.81
N ASP A 299 -6.05 3.00 15.27
CA ASP A 299 -4.71 3.26 15.79
C ASP A 299 -3.60 2.82 14.82
N LEU A 300 -3.89 2.89 13.51
CA LEU A 300 -2.94 2.51 12.49
C LEU A 300 -1.80 3.52 12.52
N SER A 301 -0.58 3.03 12.68
CA SER A 301 0.65 3.81 12.59
C SER A 301 1.59 3.08 11.66
N ALA A 302 2.12 3.78 10.66
CA ALA A 302 3.11 3.22 9.75
C ALA A 302 4.33 4.13 9.68
N SER A 303 5.51 3.52 9.63
CA SER A 303 6.76 4.17 9.30
C SER A 303 7.50 3.40 8.22
N PHE A 304 8.21 4.12 7.36
CA PHE A 304 9.10 3.57 6.37
C PHE A 304 10.34 4.45 6.27
N ASP A 305 11.49 3.86 6.53
CA ASP A 305 12.78 4.55 6.55
C ASP A 305 13.74 3.92 5.55
N THR A 306 14.24 4.75 4.65
CA THR A 306 15.33 4.42 3.72
C THR A 306 16.45 5.45 3.85
N THR A 307 17.54 5.24 3.11
CA THR A 307 18.62 6.24 3.01
C THR A 307 18.12 7.58 2.48
N ASP A 308 17.15 7.56 1.55
CA ASP A 308 16.73 8.73 0.77
C ASP A 308 15.32 9.23 1.10
N LEU A 309 14.53 8.47 1.86
CA LEU A 309 13.14 8.78 2.17
C LEU A 309 12.76 8.30 3.56
N THR A 310 12.13 9.17 4.34
CA THR A 310 11.38 8.79 5.54
C THR A 310 9.90 9.09 5.33
N LEU A 311 9.05 8.13 5.66
CA LEU A 311 7.59 8.25 5.59
C LEU A 311 7.02 7.81 6.93
N GLU A 312 6.17 8.64 7.51
CA GLU A 312 5.48 8.36 8.76
C GLU A 312 4.00 8.73 8.61
N GLY A 313 3.10 7.99 9.22
CA GLY A 313 1.68 8.32 9.13
C GLY A 313 0.82 7.55 10.11
N THR A 314 -0.38 8.08 10.31
CA THR A 314 -1.40 7.46 11.16
C THR A 314 -2.77 7.54 10.51
N GLY A 315 -3.65 6.61 10.88
CA GLY A 315 -4.99 6.58 10.31
C GLY A 315 -5.91 5.54 10.90
N GLN A 316 -7.04 5.37 10.22
CA GLN A 316 -8.03 4.36 10.54
C GLN A 316 -8.81 3.97 9.27
N PHE A 317 -9.22 2.71 9.21
CA PHE A 317 -10.01 2.17 8.12
C PHE A 317 -11.11 1.24 8.63
N ASP A 318 -12.31 1.41 8.11
CA ASP A 318 -13.44 0.51 8.26
C ASP A 318 -13.46 -0.45 7.05
N LEU A 319 -13.38 -1.75 7.35
CA LEU A 319 -13.57 -2.86 6.42
C LEU A 319 -15.00 -3.38 6.59
N LEU A 320 -15.93 -2.82 5.82
CA LEU A 320 -17.30 -3.29 5.72
C LEU A 320 -17.37 -4.36 4.63
N GLN A 321 -18.40 -5.22 4.67
CA GLN A 321 -18.51 -6.41 3.79
C GLN A 321 -18.23 -6.15 2.30
N ASN A 322 -18.52 -4.94 1.80
CA ASN A 322 -18.25 -4.54 0.41
C ASN A 322 -17.60 -3.15 0.27
N SER A 323 -17.09 -2.55 1.35
CA SER A 323 -16.42 -1.24 1.25
C SER A 323 -15.22 -1.14 2.18
N PHE A 324 -14.17 -0.51 1.65
CA PHE A 324 -12.99 -0.08 2.39
C PHE A 324 -13.04 1.44 2.50
N GLU A 325 -13.26 1.94 3.70
CA GLU A 325 -13.50 3.36 3.96
C GLU A 325 -12.57 3.85 5.05
N GLY A 326 -11.93 5.00 4.87
CA GLY A 326 -11.05 5.52 5.91
C GLY A 326 -10.09 6.57 5.43
N GLN A 327 -9.24 7.01 6.37
CA GLN A 327 -8.26 8.05 6.14
C GLN A 327 -6.93 7.69 6.81
N PHE A 328 -5.84 8.00 6.10
CA PHE A 328 -4.48 7.86 6.60
C PHE A 328 -3.67 9.11 6.26
N GLY A 329 -3.37 9.90 7.29
CA GLY A 329 -2.52 11.07 7.18
C GLY A 329 -1.06 10.67 7.23
N PHE A 330 -0.25 11.18 6.31
CA PHE A 330 1.17 10.86 6.24
C PHE A 330 2.04 12.09 6.01
N THR A 331 3.29 11.98 6.41
CA THR A 331 4.37 12.90 6.10
C THR A 331 5.51 12.13 5.44
N ALA A 332 5.96 12.58 4.28
CA ALA A 332 7.14 12.11 3.59
C ALA A 332 8.24 13.17 3.65
N ARG A 333 9.50 12.78 3.91
CA ARG A 333 10.66 13.67 3.93
C ARG A 333 11.84 13.04 3.21
N THR A 334 12.60 13.86 2.49
CA THR A 334 13.88 13.46 1.91
C THR A 334 14.92 14.55 2.16
N GLY A 335 16.13 14.12 2.52
CA GLY A 335 17.29 15.00 2.64
C GLY A 335 17.94 15.32 1.29
N SER A 336 17.64 14.54 0.24
CA SER A 336 18.19 14.70 -1.10
C SER A 336 17.19 14.19 -2.14
N VAL A 337 16.47 15.13 -2.76
CA VAL A 337 15.58 14.86 -3.90
C VAL A 337 16.36 14.24 -5.06
N ARG A 338 17.65 14.59 -5.22
CA ARG A 338 18.51 14.00 -6.25
C ARG A 338 18.71 12.51 -5.99
N SER A 339 19.17 12.12 -4.80
CA SER A 339 19.36 10.70 -4.46
C SER A 339 18.06 9.91 -4.53
N LEU A 340 16.95 10.48 -4.04
CA LEU A 340 15.64 9.84 -4.16
C LEU A 340 15.22 9.63 -5.62
N ALA A 341 15.42 10.62 -6.48
CA ALA A 341 15.15 10.49 -7.91
C ALA A 341 16.02 9.40 -8.53
N ASP A 342 17.32 9.38 -8.24
CA ASP A 342 18.27 8.39 -8.75
C ASP A 342 17.85 6.97 -8.32
N SER A 343 17.46 6.80 -7.06
CA SER A 343 16.89 5.55 -6.51
C SER A 343 15.60 5.10 -7.21
N LEU A 344 14.84 6.04 -7.77
CA LEU A 344 13.65 5.77 -8.59
C LEU A 344 13.96 5.65 -10.09
N GLY A 345 15.23 5.68 -10.50
CA GLY A 345 15.64 5.62 -11.91
C GLY A 345 15.27 6.88 -12.68
N ARG A 346 15.29 8.04 -12.02
CA ARG A 346 15.05 9.38 -12.58
C ARG A 346 16.25 10.27 -12.25
N GLN A 347 16.58 11.21 -13.13
CA GLN A 347 17.63 12.17 -12.85
C GLN A 347 16.98 13.49 -12.43
N PHE A 348 17.45 14.06 -11.32
CA PHE A 348 17.03 15.38 -10.88
C PHE A 348 18.25 16.32 -10.75
N PRO A 349 18.28 17.45 -11.48
CA PRO A 349 19.50 18.24 -11.67
C PRO A 349 19.92 19.06 -10.45
N VAL A 350 19.01 19.33 -9.50
CA VAL A 350 19.28 20.16 -8.32
C VAL A 350 19.12 19.30 -7.07
N ASP A 351 20.12 19.29 -6.18
CA ASP A 351 19.93 18.61 -4.90
C ASP A 351 19.16 19.52 -3.94
N ALA A 352 18.08 18.99 -3.36
CA ALA A 352 17.14 19.73 -2.55
C ALA A 352 16.63 18.86 -1.41
N THR A 353 16.19 19.48 -0.33
CA THR A 353 15.37 18.80 0.67
C THR A 353 13.91 18.86 0.25
N ALA A 354 13.13 17.83 0.53
CA ALA A 354 11.69 17.92 0.32
C ALA A 354 10.88 17.35 1.48
N ARG A 355 9.72 17.94 1.68
CA ARG A 355 8.70 17.48 2.64
C ARG A 355 7.33 17.54 1.98
N ALA A 356 6.58 16.46 2.08
CA ALA A 356 5.19 16.40 1.66
C ALA A 356 4.33 15.92 2.82
N ASN A 357 3.19 16.57 3.07
CA ASN A 357 2.15 16.04 3.92
C ASN A 357 0.92 15.75 3.04
N GLY A 358 0.27 14.61 3.28
CA GLY A 358 -0.90 14.20 2.52
C GLY A 358 -1.86 13.37 3.35
N VAL A 359 -3.06 13.19 2.82
CA VAL A 359 -4.10 12.35 3.41
C VAL A 359 -4.59 11.38 2.33
N LEU A 360 -4.32 10.11 2.52
CA LEU A 360 -4.95 9.04 1.76
C LEU A 360 -6.39 8.89 2.27
N THR A 361 -7.37 9.05 1.39
CA THR A 361 -8.79 8.80 1.68
C THR A 361 -9.29 7.69 0.77
N CYS A 362 -9.89 6.66 1.37
CA CYS A 362 -10.58 5.62 0.63
C CYS A 362 -12.08 5.70 0.91
N ALA A 363 -12.89 5.65 -0.14
CA ALA A 363 -14.34 5.64 -0.07
C ALA A 363 -14.92 4.82 -1.23
N ASN A 364 -15.93 3.98 -0.95
CA ASN A 364 -16.57 3.12 -1.94
C ASN A 364 -15.58 2.28 -2.77
N SER A 365 -14.53 1.76 -2.12
CA SER A 365 -13.47 0.96 -2.75
C SER A 365 -12.61 1.72 -3.77
N SER A 366 -12.68 3.05 -3.81
CA SER A 366 -11.75 3.92 -4.52
C SER A 366 -10.86 4.68 -3.52
N CYS A 367 -9.59 4.86 -3.85
CA CYS A 367 -8.65 5.58 -2.99
C CYS A 367 -8.03 6.77 -3.75
N GLY A 368 -7.91 7.90 -3.06
CA GLY A 368 -7.23 9.09 -3.55
C GLY A 368 -6.37 9.71 -2.45
N ILE A 369 -5.36 10.49 -2.85
CA ILE A 369 -4.48 11.22 -1.94
C ILE A 369 -4.73 12.71 -2.13
N GLU A 370 -5.12 13.39 -1.06
CA GLU A 370 -5.04 14.84 -1.00
C GLU A 370 -3.63 15.23 -0.56
N ILE A 371 -2.92 15.97 -1.40
CA ILE A 371 -1.61 16.54 -1.09
C ILE A 371 -1.86 17.89 -0.45
N VAL A 372 -1.81 17.92 0.89
CA VAL A 372 -2.05 19.12 1.70
C VAL A 372 -0.99 20.18 1.40
N ASN A 373 0.27 19.75 1.40
CA ASN A 373 1.38 20.59 0.98
C ASN A 373 2.59 19.73 0.59
N VAL A 374 3.27 20.13 -0.47
CA VAL A 374 4.62 19.71 -0.81
C VAL A 374 5.53 20.93 -0.79
N ALA A 375 6.74 20.77 -0.29
CA ALA A 375 7.78 21.79 -0.31
C ALA A 375 9.10 21.14 -0.73
N ILE A 376 9.77 21.72 -1.72
CA ILE A 376 11.10 21.35 -2.19
C ILE A 376 11.98 22.58 -2.04
N ASN A 377 13.03 22.49 -1.22
CA ASN A 377 13.86 23.64 -0.88
C ASN A 377 15.33 23.32 -1.12
N SER A 378 15.98 24.18 -1.91
CA SER A 378 17.43 24.26 -2.08
C SER A 378 17.85 25.73 -2.12
N PRO A 379 19.16 26.04 -2.03
CA PRO A 379 19.66 27.41 -2.20
C PRO A 379 19.35 28.04 -3.57
N GLN A 380 18.93 27.24 -4.55
CA GLN A 380 18.73 27.67 -5.95
C GLN A 380 17.24 27.65 -6.35
N LEU A 381 16.41 26.92 -5.61
CA LEU A 381 15.05 26.61 -5.98
C LEU A 381 14.20 26.34 -4.74
N GLU A 382 13.13 27.10 -4.61
CA GLU A 382 12.05 26.84 -3.67
C GLU A 382 10.79 26.51 -4.46
N VAL A 383 10.16 25.37 -4.18
CA VAL A 383 8.87 25.00 -4.78
C VAL A 383 7.93 24.59 -3.67
N SER A 384 6.71 25.11 -3.71
CA SER A 384 5.62 24.65 -2.86
C SER A 384 4.41 24.31 -3.72
N GLY A 385 3.53 23.45 -3.22
CA GLY A 385 2.32 23.08 -3.95
C GLY A 385 1.33 22.28 -3.13
N SER A 386 0.13 22.14 -3.66
CA SER A 386 -0.96 21.34 -3.09
C SER A 386 -1.80 20.76 -4.21
N GLY A 387 -2.55 19.71 -3.94
CA GLY A 387 -3.40 19.12 -4.96
C GLY A 387 -3.91 17.74 -4.60
N ARG A 388 -4.16 16.92 -5.62
CA ARG A 388 -4.80 15.62 -5.44
C ARG A 388 -4.29 14.59 -6.43
N VAL A 389 -4.22 13.35 -5.96
CA VAL A 389 -4.00 12.13 -6.74
C VAL A 389 -5.28 11.29 -6.65
N ASP A 390 -5.83 10.89 -7.77
CA ASP A 390 -6.99 10.00 -7.88
C ASP A 390 -6.65 8.75 -8.70
N GLY A 391 -7.48 7.72 -8.57
CA GLY A 391 -7.37 6.49 -9.37
C GLY A 391 -6.11 5.68 -9.10
N LEU A 392 -5.71 5.56 -7.83
CA LEU A 392 -4.52 4.78 -7.41
C LEU A 392 -4.57 3.30 -7.82
N ASP A 393 -5.78 2.76 -7.99
CA ASP A 393 -6.08 1.38 -8.35
C ASP A 393 -6.40 1.19 -9.84
N GLU A 394 -6.56 2.28 -10.59
CA GLU A 394 -6.87 2.30 -12.02
C GLU A 394 -5.84 3.14 -12.82
N GLN A 395 -6.28 4.25 -13.42
CA GLN A 395 -5.44 5.18 -14.16
C GLN A 395 -5.18 6.41 -13.31
N LEU A 396 -3.92 6.56 -12.89
CA LEU A 396 -3.49 7.61 -11.99
C LEU A 396 -3.74 9.01 -12.60
N GLN A 397 -4.54 9.81 -11.90
CA GLN A 397 -4.80 11.20 -12.22
C GLN A 397 -4.18 12.08 -11.15
N LEU A 398 -3.39 13.07 -11.55
CA LEU A 398 -2.73 14.00 -10.65
C LEU A 398 -3.06 15.41 -11.09
N ALA A 399 -3.49 16.25 -10.15
CA ALA A 399 -3.69 17.67 -10.36
C ALA A 399 -3.02 18.42 -9.20
N LEU A 400 -2.00 19.22 -9.51
CA LEU A 400 -1.24 20.00 -8.54
C LEU A 400 -1.27 21.48 -8.91
N ASN A 401 -1.56 22.34 -7.95
CA ASN A 401 -1.09 23.71 -8.02
C ASN A 401 0.33 23.79 -7.46
N PHE A 402 1.12 24.70 -8.00
CA PHE A 402 2.45 24.96 -7.46
C PHE A 402 2.81 26.43 -7.56
N GLU A 403 3.70 26.83 -6.67
CA GLU A 403 4.45 28.07 -6.67
C GLU A 403 5.94 27.73 -6.63
N GLY A 404 6.73 28.34 -7.50
CA GLY A 404 8.17 28.17 -7.57
C GLY A 404 8.87 29.51 -7.50
N HIS A 405 10.00 29.56 -6.82
CA HIS A 405 10.85 30.73 -6.68
C HIS A 405 12.32 30.35 -6.89
N THR A 406 13.06 31.25 -7.53
CA THR A 406 14.52 31.19 -7.64
C THR A 406 15.08 32.61 -7.55
N GLU A 407 16.21 32.76 -6.86
CA GLU A 407 16.94 34.03 -6.78
C GLU A 407 17.74 34.33 -8.05
N ASP A 408 18.12 33.29 -8.82
CA ASP A 408 18.91 33.42 -10.04
C ASP A 408 18.57 32.33 -11.06
N ILE A 409 17.77 32.71 -12.06
CA ILE A 409 17.39 31.84 -13.19
C ILE A 409 18.61 31.32 -13.93
N ALA A 410 19.70 32.10 -14.05
CA ALA A 410 20.89 31.68 -14.78
C ALA A 410 21.58 30.50 -14.08
N VAL A 411 21.66 30.53 -12.75
CA VAL A 411 22.20 29.42 -11.93
C VAL A 411 21.31 28.18 -12.07
N LEU A 412 19.99 28.34 -12.02
CA LEU A 412 19.06 27.25 -12.20
C LEU A 412 19.18 26.65 -13.61
N ALA A 413 19.22 27.48 -14.65
CA ALA A 413 19.37 27.03 -16.04
C ALA A 413 20.69 26.24 -16.24
N GLN A 414 21.79 26.71 -15.65
CA GLN A 414 23.07 26.02 -15.70
C GLN A 414 23.02 24.64 -15.00
N ALA A 415 22.32 24.52 -13.87
CA ALA A 415 22.14 23.24 -13.19
C ALA A 415 21.37 22.23 -14.07
N TRP A 416 20.47 22.71 -14.92
CA TRP A 416 19.72 21.91 -15.89
C TRP A 416 20.48 21.69 -17.22
N GLY A 417 21.73 22.15 -17.33
CA GLY A 417 22.54 22.02 -18.55
C GLY A 417 22.08 22.92 -19.71
N ILE A 418 21.23 23.91 -19.44
CA ILE A 418 20.73 24.85 -20.44
C ILE A 418 21.83 25.88 -20.73
N GLN A 419 22.23 25.99 -22.01
CA GLN A 419 23.32 26.87 -22.46
C GLN A 419 22.85 28.27 -22.89
N TRP A 420 21.64 28.69 -22.51
CA TRP A 420 21.12 30.01 -22.86
C TRP A 420 21.86 31.09 -22.06
N PRO A 421 22.48 32.11 -22.72
CA PRO A 421 22.99 33.30 -22.04
C PRO A 421 21.86 34.12 -21.40
N ILE A 422 21.52 33.78 -20.16
CA ILE A 422 20.57 34.49 -19.30
C ILE A 422 21.38 35.47 -18.43
N PRO A 423 20.96 36.75 -18.30
CA PRO A 423 21.61 37.68 -17.39
C PRO A 423 21.63 37.11 -15.96
N PRO A 424 22.78 37.19 -15.25
CA PRO A 424 22.88 36.70 -13.88
C PRO A 424 22.02 37.57 -12.94
N GLN A 425 21.75 37.05 -11.73
CA GLN A 425 20.99 37.76 -10.67
C GLN A 425 19.56 38.12 -11.07
N LEU A 426 18.96 37.34 -11.97
CA LEU A 426 17.54 37.45 -12.31
C LEU A 426 16.72 36.53 -11.42
N GLY A 427 16.04 37.12 -10.44
CA GLY A 427 15.05 36.40 -9.65
C GLY A 427 13.80 36.12 -10.46
N ALA A 428 13.17 34.97 -10.21
CA ALA A 428 11.86 34.66 -10.75
C ALA A 428 10.94 33.99 -9.74
N SER A 429 9.65 34.26 -9.89
CA SER A 429 8.58 33.52 -9.23
C SER A 429 7.60 33.04 -10.28
N VAL A 430 7.07 31.83 -10.15
CA VAL A 430 6.07 31.26 -11.05
C VAL A 430 4.99 30.55 -10.26
N THR A 431 3.75 30.68 -10.71
CA THR A 431 2.61 29.89 -10.24
C THR A 431 2.03 29.12 -11.42
N GLY A 432 1.45 27.96 -11.18
CA GLY A 432 0.86 27.17 -12.25
C GLY A 432 0.17 25.89 -11.79
N TRP A 433 -0.29 25.14 -12.77
CA TRP A 433 -0.94 23.86 -12.60
C TRP A 433 -0.16 22.76 -13.33
N PHE A 434 0.00 21.63 -12.68
CA PHE A 434 0.50 20.40 -13.28
C PHE A 434 -0.61 19.36 -13.26
N ASP A 435 -1.03 18.92 -14.45
CA ASP A 435 -2.01 17.86 -14.63
C ASP A 435 -1.36 16.65 -15.29
N PHE A 436 -1.68 15.46 -14.79
CA PHE A 436 -1.34 14.19 -15.41
C PHE A 436 -2.55 13.26 -15.39
N ASP A 437 -2.85 12.62 -16.51
CA ASP A 437 -4.00 11.73 -16.68
C ASP A 437 -3.62 10.31 -17.16
N GLY A 438 -2.40 9.87 -16.87
CA GLY A 438 -1.87 8.57 -17.29
C GLY A 438 -1.16 8.60 -18.64
N ASN A 439 -1.69 9.34 -19.63
CA ASN A 439 -1.12 9.40 -20.98
C ASN A 439 -0.63 10.79 -21.37
N GLU A 440 -1.19 11.84 -20.78
CA GLU A 440 -0.81 13.22 -21.00
C GLU A 440 -0.31 13.82 -19.68
N ALA A 441 0.81 14.55 -19.78
CA ALA A 441 1.26 15.46 -18.73
C ALA A 441 1.31 16.87 -19.32
N ARG A 442 0.79 17.85 -18.59
CA ARG A 442 0.82 19.26 -18.98
C ARG A 442 1.08 20.19 -17.81
N LEU A 443 1.82 21.25 -18.10
CA LEU A 443 1.91 22.43 -17.28
C LEU A 443 1.02 23.50 -17.89
N SER A 444 0.08 24.03 -17.12
CA SER A 444 -0.90 25.01 -17.61
C SER A 444 -1.08 26.18 -16.66
N GLY A 445 -1.61 27.28 -17.17
CA GLY A 445 -1.83 28.49 -16.39
C GLY A 445 -0.57 29.04 -15.75
N LEU A 446 0.61 28.84 -16.37
CA LEU A 446 1.86 29.36 -15.84
C LEU A 446 1.78 30.88 -15.85
N VAL A 447 2.00 31.50 -14.69
CA VAL A 447 2.10 32.95 -14.54
C VAL A 447 3.30 33.22 -13.66
N GLY A 448 4.29 33.93 -14.21
CA GLY A 448 5.50 34.26 -13.50
C GLY A 448 5.86 35.74 -13.59
N GLN A 449 6.74 36.14 -12.68
CA GLN A 449 7.39 37.44 -12.65
C GLN A 449 8.90 37.23 -12.68
N ILE A 450 9.59 38.14 -13.34
CA ILE A 450 11.06 38.18 -13.41
C ILE A 450 11.48 39.55 -12.92
N SER A 451 12.50 39.61 -12.08
CA SER A 451 13.06 40.88 -11.61
C SER A 451 14.53 40.73 -11.22
N GLY A 452 15.37 41.67 -11.63
CA GLY A 452 16.78 41.72 -11.28
C GLY A 452 17.57 42.57 -12.27
N ASP A 453 18.67 43.18 -11.82
CA ASP A 453 19.59 43.97 -12.66
C ASP A 453 18.94 44.93 -13.67
N GLY A 454 17.91 45.68 -13.24
CA GLY A 454 17.20 46.63 -14.09
C GLY A 454 16.24 46.01 -15.12
N LEU A 455 16.02 44.70 -15.06
CA LEU A 455 14.99 43.97 -15.79
C LEU A 455 13.82 43.68 -14.85
N SER A 456 12.60 43.89 -15.34
CA SER A 456 11.38 43.46 -14.67
C SER A 456 10.37 42.99 -15.68
N GLY A 457 9.55 42.00 -15.38
CA GLY A 457 8.56 41.56 -16.35
C GLY A 457 7.67 40.44 -15.88
N ARG A 458 6.78 40.05 -16.79
CA ARG A 458 5.77 39.02 -16.57
C ARG A 458 5.84 37.98 -17.67
N PHE A 459 5.77 36.72 -17.26
CA PHE A 459 5.70 35.55 -18.11
C PHE A 459 4.33 34.89 -17.96
N THR A 460 3.75 34.43 -19.06
CA THR A 460 2.60 33.53 -19.03
C THR A 460 2.77 32.39 -20.02
N GLY A 461 2.35 31.18 -19.68
CA GLY A 461 2.52 30.07 -20.62
C GLY A 461 1.88 28.75 -20.24
N SER A 462 2.16 27.77 -21.08
CA SER A 462 1.80 26.37 -20.92
C SER A 462 2.81 25.50 -21.65
N LEU A 463 2.99 24.28 -21.16
CA LEU A 463 3.81 23.26 -21.77
C LEU A 463 3.00 21.97 -21.78
N ILE A 464 2.46 21.63 -22.94
CA ILE A 464 1.59 20.46 -23.11
C ILE A 464 2.36 19.28 -23.71
N ASN A 465 1.82 18.08 -23.53
CA ASN A 465 2.33 16.85 -24.11
C ASN A 465 3.77 16.49 -23.65
N LEU A 466 4.04 16.68 -22.36
CA LEU A 466 5.35 16.45 -21.73
C LEU A 466 5.87 15.01 -21.88
N MET A 467 4.97 14.04 -22.02
CA MET A 467 5.32 12.62 -22.19
C MET A 467 5.76 12.26 -23.61
N HIS A 468 5.54 13.15 -24.58
CA HIS A 468 5.89 12.94 -26.00
C HIS A 468 6.81 14.05 -26.50
N THR A 469 6.44 14.75 -27.57
CA THR A 469 7.14 15.96 -28.03
C THR A 469 6.50 17.17 -27.33
N PRO A 470 7.21 17.80 -26.37
CA PRO A 470 6.67 18.94 -25.64
C PRO A 470 6.33 20.07 -26.60
N ARG A 471 5.18 20.72 -26.37
CA ARG A 471 4.74 21.87 -27.17
C ARG A 471 4.69 23.11 -26.29
N PRO A 472 5.77 23.92 -26.27
CA PRO A 472 5.78 25.14 -25.48
C PRO A 472 4.90 26.21 -26.13
N MET A 473 4.12 26.89 -25.31
CA MET A 473 3.40 28.11 -25.67
C MET A 473 3.57 29.11 -24.55
N TRP A 474 4.23 30.22 -24.81
CA TRP A 474 4.45 31.23 -23.80
C TRP A 474 4.61 32.64 -24.36
N ASP A 475 4.32 33.60 -23.50
CA ASP A 475 4.46 35.03 -23.72
C ASP A 475 5.30 35.61 -22.59
N LEU A 476 6.19 36.52 -22.94
CA LEU A 476 7.08 37.22 -22.02
C LEU A 476 7.07 38.71 -22.34
N ASN A 477 6.73 39.51 -21.36
CA ASN A 477 6.79 40.97 -21.43
C ASN A 477 7.82 41.46 -20.42
N LEU A 478 8.85 42.16 -20.89
CA LEU A 478 9.93 42.70 -20.07
C LEU A 478 9.99 44.22 -20.23
N ASP A 479 10.08 44.91 -19.11
CA ASP A 479 10.53 46.30 -19.00
C ASP A 479 12.02 46.29 -18.64
N VAL A 480 12.82 46.93 -19.49
CA VAL A 480 14.26 47.08 -19.34
C VAL A 480 14.56 48.53 -18.97
N ALA A 481 15.18 48.77 -17.83
CA ALA A 481 15.50 50.11 -17.35
C ALA A 481 16.55 50.81 -18.23
N GLU A 482 17.54 50.05 -18.71
CA GLU A 482 18.63 50.54 -19.57
C GLU A 482 18.99 49.47 -20.60
N LEU A 483 18.50 49.61 -21.84
CA LEU A 483 18.69 48.61 -22.89
C LEU A 483 20.17 48.37 -23.23
N GLY A 484 21.03 49.38 -23.05
CA GLY A 484 22.48 49.29 -23.26
C GLY A 484 23.13 48.16 -22.46
N ARG A 485 22.74 47.95 -21.20
CA ARG A 485 23.28 46.85 -20.38
C ARG A 485 22.94 45.48 -20.95
N LEU A 486 21.71 45.32 -21.45
CA LEU A 486 21.27 44.08 -22.08
C LEU A 486 22.02 43.85 -23.40
N ILE A 487 22.23 44.91 -24.18
CA ILE A 487 23.04 44.87 -25.41
C ILE A 487 24.49 44.46 -25.09
N GLU A 488 25.11 45.07 -24.09
CA GLU A 488 26.47 44.74 -23.63
C GLU A 488 26.59 43.27 -23.19
N HIS A 489 25.60 42.77 -22.43
CA HIS A 489 25.56 41.36 -22.01
C HIS A 489 25.59 40.39 -23.20
N TYR A 490 24.86 40.72 -24.27
CA TYR A 490 24.87 39.94 -25.52
C TYR A 490 26.03 40.31 -26.48
N GLY A 491 27.02 41.07 -26.00
CA GLY A 491 28.26 41.37 -26.70
C GLY A 491 28.20 42.60 -27.62
N GLY A 492 27.16 43.43 -27.53
CA GLY A 492 27.07 44.70 -28.27
C GLY A 492 27.76 45.89 -27.59
N PRO A 493 27.64 47.11 -28.13
CA PRO A 493 28.42 48.28 -27.71
C PRO A 493 28.13 48.81 -26.30
N GLY A 494 26.93 48.55 -25.76
CA GLY A 494 26.53 49.01 -24.43
C GLY A 494 26.12 50.49 -24.32
N ASP A 495 26.43 51.33 -25.30
CA ASP A 495 26.26 52.80 -25.26
C ASP A 495 24.81 53.32 -25.40
N TYR A 496 23.79 52.47 -25.22
CA TYR A 496 22.38 52.83 -25.43
C TYR A 496 21.63 53.06 -24.11
N HIS A 497 21.31 54.32 -23.79
CA HIS A 497 20.83 54.71 -22.46
C HIS A 497 19.30 54.87 -22.32
N GLU A 498 18.50 54.39 -23.28
CA GLU A 498 17.04 54.44 -23.14
C GLU A 498 16.47 53.16 -22.52
N PRO A 499 15.36 53.27 -21.76
CA PRO A 499 14.58 52.11 -21.37
C PRO A 499 13.88 51.48 -22.58
N ALA A 500 13.59 50.19 -22.48
CA ALA A 500 12.93 49.44 -23.54
C ALA A 500 11.81 48.54 -23.00
N GLN A 501 10.81 48.29 -23.84
CA GLN A 501 9.83 47.23 -23.64
C GLN A 501 10.11 46.12 -24.64
N ILE A 502 10.22 44.88 -24.15
CA ILE A 502 10.44 43.69 -24.98
C ILE A 502 9.25 42.76 -24.79
N GLN A 503 8.65 42.35 -25.90
CA GLN A 503 7.62 41.32 -25.93
C GLN A 503 8.14 40.14 -26.74
N LEU A 504 7.97 38.93 -26.21
CA LEU A 504 8.35 37.68 -26.87
C LEU A 504 7.17 36.71 -26.79
N GLN A 505 6.84 36.10 -27.93
CA GLN A 505 5.80 35.09 -28.04
C GLN A 505 6.37 33.86 -28.71
N VAL A 506 6.14 32.69 -28.10
CA VAL A 506 6.56 31.40 -28.62
C VAL A 506 5.34 30.51 -28.79
N ARG A 507 5.22 29.91 -29.97
CA ARG A 507 4.11 29.03 -30.36
C ARG A 507 4.66 27.79 -31.05
N PRO A 508 3.91 26.66 -31.06
CA PRO A 508 4.28 25.50 -31.85
C PRO A 508 4.25 25.81 -33.35
N SER A 509 5.25 25.31 -34.08
CA SER A 509 5.33 25.34 -35.54
C SER A 509 4.85 24.01 -36.13
N SER A 510 4.37 24.05 -37.38
CA SER A 510 4.05 22.84 -38.15
C SER A 510 5.28 22.19 -38.78
N LYS A 511 6.44 22.86 -38.80
CA LYS A 511 7.68 22.32 -39.38
C LYS A 511 8.42 21.46 -38.37
N ARG A 512 8.71 20.21 -38.73
CA ARG A 512 9.33 19.24 -37.82
C ARG A 512 10.77 19.59 -37.42
N ALA A 513 11.53 20.19 -38.35
CA ALA A 513 12.92 20.61 -38.11
C ALA A 513 13.04 21.92 -37.32
N LEU A 514 12.01 22.78 -37.37
CA LEU A 514 11.95 24.05 -36.66
C LEU A 514 10.60 24.11 -35.93
N PRO A 515 10.44 23.36 -34.82
CA PRO A 515 9.16 23.14 -34.16
C PRO A 515 8.66 24.35 -33.37
N LEU A 516 9.44 25.43 -33.28
CA LEU A 516 9.08 26.64 -32.55
C LEU A 516 8.87 27.79 -33.52
N ARG A 517 7.76 28.51 -33.41
CA ARG A 517 7.55 29.82 -34.03
C ARG A 517 7.75 30.88 -32.96
N VAL A 518 8.65 31.83 -33.22
CA VAL A 518 8.99 32.91 -32.30
C VAL A 518 8.65 34.23 -32.95
N GLN A 519 8.00 35.10 -32.20
CA GLN A 519 7.75 36.49 -32.56
C GLN A 519 8.23 37.35 -31.42
N GLY A 520 8.82 38.50 -31.73
CA GLY A 520 9.13 39.47 -30.70
C GLY A 520 9.12 40.89 -31.21
N GLU A 521 8.97 41.78 -30.26
CA GLU A 521 8.90 43.22 -30.45
C GLU A 521 9.75 43.89 -29.38
N LEU A 522 10.50 44.91 -29.79
CA LEU A 522 11.28 45.77 -28.91
C LEU A 522 10.91 47.21 -29.21
N LEU A 523 10.56 47.97 -28.18
CA LEU A 523 10.12 49.36 -28.30
C LEU A 523 10.88 50.24 -27.32
N THR A 524 11.44 51.33 -27.83
CA THR A 524 12.00 52.46 -27.07
C THR A 524 11.36 53.76 -27.57
N LYS A 525 11.85 54.92 -27.12
CA LYS A 525 11.36 56.21 -27.66
C LYS A 525 11.87 56.45 -29.08
N SER A 526 13.08 55.96 -29.36
CA SER A 526 13.81 56.29 -30.58
C SER A 526 14.04 55.09 -31.51
N LEU A 527 13.59 53.90 -31.08
CA LEU A 527 13.82 52.63 -31.76
C LEU A 527 12.62 51.68 -31.64
N ALA A 528 12.28 51.01 -32.74
CA ALA A 528 11.31 49.92 -32.75
C ALA A 528 11.87 48.75 -33.56
N ALA A 529 11.87 47.54 -33.00
CA ALA A 529 12.27 46.32 -33.69
C ALA A 529 11.16 45.28 -33.60
N GLN A 530 10.95 44.55 -34.68
CA GLN A 530 10.08 43.37 -34.72
C GLN A 530 10.85 42.24 -35.37
N PHE A 531 10.72 41.03 -34.83
CA PHE A 531 11.27 39.84 -35.46
C PHE A 531 10.24 38.71 -35.45
N ALA A 532 10.30 37.87 -36.48
CA ALA A 532 9.49 36.68 -36.58
C ALA A 532 10.27 35.58 -37.29
N GLY A 533 10.25 34.37 -36.73
CA GLY A 533 10.98 33.25 -37.28
C GLY A 533 10.56 31.90 -36.73
N GLU A 534 11.20 30.86 -37.24
CA GLU A 534 11.07 29.50 -36.75
C GLU A 534 12.43 28.98 -36.28
N PHE A 535 12.41 28.27 -35.15
CA PHE A 535 13.59 27.87 -34.39
C PHE A 535 13.51 26.38 -34.05
N GLU A 536 14.68 25.76 -33.99
CA GLU A 536 14.85 24.39 -33.53
C GLU A 536 14.74 24.28 -32.00
N THR A 537 15.56 25.06 -31.29
CA THR A 537 15.65 25.15 -29.82
C THR A 537 15.99 26.60 -29.41
N PHE A 538 16.38 26.86 -28.15
CA PHE A 538 16.91 28.14 -27.66
C PHE A 538 18.36 27.99 -27.16
N ASP A 539 19.25 27.46 -28.00
CA ASP A 539 20.69 27.33 -27.73
C ASP A 539 21.57 28.06 -28.75
N ASP A 540 22.87 28.14 -28.49
CA ASP A 540 23.84 28.86 -29.33
C ASP A 540 24.12 28.18 -30.69
N LYS A 541 23.67 26.93 -30.88
CA LYS A 541 23.89 26.08 -32.08
C LYS A 541 22.63 25.81 -32.88
N THR A 542 21.51 26.34 -32.41
CA THR A 542 20.16 26.11 -32.94
C THR A 542 20.06 26.49 -34.41
N GLY A 543 19.45 25.60 -35.22
CA GLY A 543 18.97 25.95 -36.55
C GLY A 543 17.77 26.91 -36.47
N PHE A 544 17.75 27.91 -37.35
CA PHE A 544 16.64 28.87 -37.39
C PHE A 544 16.48 29.52 -38.76
N SER A 545 15.29 30.09 -38.99
CA SER A 545 15.00 30.98 -40.11
C SER A 545 14.11 32.11 -39.61
N ALA A 546 14.63 33.33 -39.63
CA ALA A 546 13.96 34.49 -39.07
C ALA A 546 14.07 35.71 -39.98
N SER A 547 13.11 36.61 -39.84
CA SER A 547 13.08 37.92 -40.48
C SER A 547 12.93 38.97 -39.40
N PHE A 548 13.43 40.18 -39.66
CA PHE A 548 13.30 41.30 -38.75
C PHE A 548 13.07 42.61 -39.50
N VAL A 549 12.44 43.55 -38.79
CA VAL A 549 12.27 44.94 -39.19
C VAL A 549 12.71 45.81 -38.02
N LEU A 550 13.63 46.73 -38.26
CA LEU A 550 14.15 47.67 -37.28
C LEU A 550 13.96 49.09 -37.80
N THR A 551 13.34 49.94 -37.02
CA THR A 551 13.12 51.36 -37.32
C THR A 551 13.85 52.19 -36.27
N ALA A 552 14.64 53.16 -36.72
CA ALA A 552 15.37 54.09 -35.87
C ALA A 552 15.10 55.53 -36.32
N GLU A 553 14.96 56.45 -35.36
CA GLU A 553 14.79 57.89 -35.64
C GLU A 553 16.03 58.50 -36.31
N GLY A 554 17.21 57.90 -36.11
CA GLY A 554 18.44 58.31 -36.77
C GLY A 554 19.54 57.25 -36.81
N PRO A 555 20.68 57.59 -37.45
CA PRO A 555 21.84 56.73 -37.53
C PRO A 555 22.63 56.62 -36.21
N HIS A 556 22.36 57.51 -35.24
CA HIS A 556 23.03 57.48 -33.94
C HIS A 556 22.56 56.27 -33.11
N GLU A 557 21.26 56.02 -33.11
CA GLU A 557 20.61 54.92 -32.39
C GLU A 557 21.07 53.58 -32.94
N LEU A 558 21.14 53.46 -34.28
CA LEU A 558 21.68 52.29 -34.96
C LEU A 558 23.16 52.04 -34.63
N ARG A 559 23.97 53.10 -34.53
CA ARG A 559 25.38 52.99 -34.12
C ARG A 559 25.51 52.46 -32.69
N GLN A 560 24.67 52.92 -31.77
CA GLN A 560 24.69 52.48 -30.37
C GLN A 560 24.31 51.01 -30.19
N ILE A 561 23.57 50.43 -31.13
CA ILE A 561 23.19 49.01 -31.11
C ILE A 561 24.19 48.13 -31.88
N THR A 562 24.63 48.60 -33.05
CA THR A 562 25.43 47.79 -33.99
C THR A 562 26.94 48.06 -33.93
N GLY A 563 27.36 49.15 -33.28
CA GLY A 563 28.73 49.66 -33.31
C GLY A 563 29.12 50.38 -34.61
N VAL A 564 28.30 50.30 -35.66
CA VAL A 564 28.63 50.83 -36.99
C VAL A 564 28.15 52.27 -37.13
N GLY A 565 29.08 53.19 -37.40
CA GLY A 565 28.76 54.58 -37.68
C GLY A 565 28.19 54.77 -39.09
N LEU A 566 26.96 55.28 -39.19
CA LEU A 566 26.33 55.68 -40.45
C LEU A 566 26.33 57.22 -40.59
N PRO A 567 26.52 57.78 -41.81
CA PRO A 567 26.36 59.21 -42.03
C PRO A 567 24.93 59.69 -41.67
N PRO A 568 24.68 61.00 -41.48
CA PRO A 568 23.37 61.54 -41.11
C PRO A 568 22.30 61.29 -42.20
N MET A 569 21.52 60.21 -42.04
CA MET A 569 20.61 59.67 -43.06
C MET A 569 19.11 59.97 -42.84
N GLY A 570 18.74 60.67 -41.77
CA GLY A 570 17.32 60.81 -41.36
C GLY A 570 16.78 59.53 -40.71
N ARG A 571 15.46 59.34 -40.71
CA ARG A 571 14.85 58.11 -40.20
C ARG A 571 15.27 56.92 -41.04
N LEU A 572 15.51 55.79 -40.38
CA LEU A 572 16.03 54.56 -40.99
C LEU A 572 15.09 53.40 -40.74
N GLN A 573 14.89 52.59 -41.78
CA GLN A 573 14.22 51.30 -41.69
C GLN A 573 15.16 50.22 -42.24
N VAL A 574 15.47 49.23 -41.42
CA VAL A 574 16.27 48.07 -41.78
C VAL A 574 15.35 46.87 -41.80
N THR A 575 15.31 46.14 -42.90
CA THR A 575 14.65 44.84 -42.99
C THR A 575 15.70 43.79 -43.32
N GLY A 576 15.61 42.61 -42.73
CA GLY A 576 16.51 41.53 -43.13
C GLY A 576 16.01 40.15 -42.78
N GLU A 577 16.68 39.16 -43.32
CA GLU A 577 16.42 37.75 -43.11
C GLU A 577 17.71 37.04 -42.71
N PHE A 578 17.62 36.17 -41.71
CA PHE A 578 18.72 35.39 -41.19
C PHE A 578 18.34 33.92 -41.12
N SER A 579 19.28 33.05 -41.47
CA SER A 579 19.09 31.62 -41.32
C SER A 579 20.38 30.88 -40.96
N ARG A 580 20.21 29.81 -40.21
CA ARG A 580 21.23 28.82 -39.90
C ARG A 580 20.62 27.43 -40.07
N ALA A 581 21.34 26.53 -40.73
CA ALA A 581 20.89 25.15 -40.88
C ALA A 581 21.09 24.37 -39.56
N THR A 582 20.19 23.44 -39.29
CA THR A 582 20.30 22.46 -38.19
C THR A 582 21.52 21.56 -38.37
N ASP A 583 22.19 21.20 -37.28
CA ASP A 583 23.33 20.25 -37.23
C ASP A 583 24.58 20.63 -38.04
N THR A 584 24.75 21.90 -38.40
CA THR A 584 25.97 22.38 -39.05
C THR A 584 26.68 23.42 -38.19
N HIS A 585 28.01 23.32 -38.11
CA HIS A 585 28.91 24.40 -37.63
C HIS A 585 28.90 25.62 -38.59
N GLU A 586 27.86 25.77 -39.42
CA GLU A 586 27.85 26.76 -40.48
C GLU A 586 27.55 28.16 -39.95
N SER A 587 28.10 29.08 -40.73
CA SER A 587 27.92 30.52 -40.64
C SER A 587 26.45 30.94 -40.82
N ILE A 588 26.02 31.98 -40.10
CA ILE A 588 24.69 32.57 -40.25
C ILE A 588 24.62 33.24 -41.61
N LYS A 589 23.69 32.83 -42.47
CA LYS A 589 23.44 33.50 -43.76
C LYS A 589 22.44 34.63 -43.54
N GLY A 590 22.74 35.80 -44.09
CA GLY A 590 21.92 36.98 -43.88
C GLY A 590 21.79 37.88 -45.09
N SER A 591 20.60 38.46 -45.26
CA SER A 591 20.37 39.59 -46.15
C SER A 591 19.79 40.74 -45.34
N VAL A 592 20.25 41.96 -45.63
CA VAL A 592 19.83 43.18 -44.96
C VAL A 592 19.59 44.26 -46.00
N ASN A 593 18.49 44.97 -45.86
CA ASN A 593 18.07 46.05 -46.73
C ASN A 593 17.78 47.28 -45.85
N LEU A 594 18.58 48.32 -46.03
CA LEU A 594 18.49 49.60 -45.35
C LEU A 594 17.78 50.60 -46.25
N GLN A 595 16.66 51.15 -45.78
CA GLN A 595 15.97 52.28 -46.37
C GLN A 595 16.19 53.53 -45.52
N SER A 596 16.59 54.61 -46.20
CA SER A 596 16.83 55.93 -45.61
C SER A 596 15.96 56.97 -46.30
N GLU A 597 15.41 57.90 -45.52
CA GLU A 597 14.69 59.07 -46.05
C GLU A 597 15.56 59.95 -46.97
N LYS A 598 16.87 60.01 -46.74
CA LYS A 598 17.79 60.92 -47.46
C LYS A 598 18.61 60.25 -48.55
N LEU A 599 18.92 58.96 -48.43
CA LEU A 599 19.89 58.26 -49.29
C LEU A 599 19.27 57.14 -50.13
N GLY A 600 17.97 56.86 -49.97
CA GLY A 600 17.30 55.79 -50.71
C GLY A 600 17.54 54.41 -50.10
N GLN A 601 17.62 53.39 -50.94
CA GLN A 601 17.68 51.98 -50.54
C GLN A 601 19.09 51.38 -50.76
N LEU A 602 19.60 50.65 -49.77
CA LEU A 602 20.89 49.98 -49.80
C LEU A 602 20.74 48.53 -49.32
N THR A 603 21.13 47.57 -50.16
CA THR A 603 21.03 46.13 -49.86
C THR A 603 22.41 45.52 -49.67
N ALA A 604 22.56 44.67 -48.67
CA ALA A 604 23.75 43.88 -48.39
C ALA A 604 23.36 42.42 -48.14
N GLU A 605 24.12 41.49 -48.71
CA GLU A 605 24.00 40.05 -48.46
C GLU A 605 25.34 39.52 -47.98
N GLY A 606 25.31 38.58 -47.04
CA GLY A 606 26.53 38.08 -46.41
C GLY A 606 26.34 36.75 -45.71
N VAL A 607 27.48 36.19 -45.31
CA VAL A 607 27.60 34.94 -44.55
C VAL A 607 28.51 35.24 -43.36
N TRP A 608 27.98 35.17 -42.14
CA TRP A 608 28.70 35.48 -40.90
C TRP A 608 29.31 34.23 -40.26
N GLY A 609 30.65 34.16 -40.20
CA GLY A 609 31.44 33.07 -39.61
C GLY A 609 31.33 32.92 -38.09
N GLU A 610 31.86 31.82 -37.55
CA GLU A 610 31.76 31.37 -36.13
C GLU A 610 32.30 32.34 -35.05
N GLN A 611 32.93 33.46 -35.40
CA GLN A 611 33.49 34.41 -34.43
C GLN A 611 32.75 35.74 -34.43
N TRP A 612 31.61 35.78 -33.75
CA TRP A 612 31.10 37.02 -33.17
C TRP A 612 31.35 36.99 -31.65
N LYS A 613 32.56 37.41 -31.27
CA LYS A 613 32.74 38.30 -30.11
C LYS A 613 32.90 39.69 -30.72
N ILE A 614 31.86 40.51 -30.72
CA ILE A 614 31.98 41.86 -31.30
C ILE A 614 32.96 42.62 -30.41
N GLY A 615 34.03 43.11 -31.04
CA GLY A 615 35.15 43.74 -30.36
C GLY A 615 36.41 43.75 -31.23
N SER A 616 36.26 44.14 -32.51
CA SER A 616 37.33 44.68 -33.37
C SER A 616 36.76 45.27 -34.65
#